data_AF-A0A7W3LTT1-F1
#
_entry.id   AF-A0A7W3LTT1-F1
#
_cell.length_a   1.000
_cell.length_b   1.000
_cell.length_c   1.000
_cell.angle_alpha   90.00
_cell.angle_beta   90.00
_cell.angle_gamma   90.00
#
_symmetry.space_group_name_H-M   'P 1'
#
loop_
_entity.id
_entity.type
_entity.pdbx_description
1 polymer ?
#
loop_
_entity_poly.entity_id
_entity_poly.type
_entity_poly.pdbx_seq_one_letter_code
_entity_poly.pdbx_strand_id
1 'polypeptide(L)'
;MAVDGRWDRRSLLRGAAVVAGAAATTPLLGKAATAHAEGGDADALFKAGKFEQAGRAYEEILKKDPTDLHAARQRGYVGLLANRFPEAEKYLTMALGLAPGDKETNWLLGDCYIRQDKFSLSVPRWRAADEEPYAKWFAAVRGEPYQIHGDVGRVPFQQVDPMPLVEASVNGGPAKRFTFYTGAPNLSLTSTVAREAGLSPVASQKIDVEGGSVWAHYGVLESFELGGIELRNVPVGWSATESGEDVDTDSDGMIGTWVFYHLLTTFDYAGRSLILRRPTPEAAGRARAAAARAGAEPLPLWLARDHYLHSRGSIAGSGPRVVGVNFGGTGEQAAVVFGETAERLRIRTDHDRPLGTFAQSHPAVVYPCYPKEIRLGGAAAREIYCTTHPNKPINVPWPYGPGFDVPAAFFQSFFKPYNITLDFTRMNLYIASGKAT
;
A
#
# COMPACT_ATOMS: atom_id res chain seq x y z
N MET A 1 -19.91 25.02 24.47
CA MET A 1 -20.42 25.68 23.25
C MET A 1 -19.89 24.89 22.07
N ALA A 2 -20.79 24.21 21.36
CA ALA A 2 -20.45 23.44 20.18
C ALA A 2 -19.95 24.41 19.10
N VAL A 3 -18.69 24.26 18.70
CA VAL A 3 -18.17 24.94 17.52
C VAL A 3 -18.55 24.05 16.34
N ASP A 4 -19.62 24.43 15.65
CA ASP A 4 -19.93 23.97 14.30
C ASP A 4 -18.76 24.33 13.39
N GLY A 5 -17.79 23.42 13.30
CA GLY A 5 -16.71 23.49 12.32
C GLY A 5 -17.31 23.20 10.96
N ARG A 6 -17.88 24.22 10.29
CA ARG A 6 -18.14 24.15 8.85
C ARG A 6 -16.79 24.04 8.14
N TRP A 7 -16.50 22.85 7.63
CA TRP A 7 -15.33 22.58 6.80
C TRP A 7 -15.43 23.41 5.51
N ASP A 8 -14.35 24.11 5.15
CA ASP A 8 -14.30 24.91 3.91
C ASP A 8 -14.47 23.99 2.69
N ARG A 9 -15.34 24.39 1.76
CA ARG A 9 -15.68 23.62 0.54
C ARG A 9 -14.47 23.29 -0.33
N ARG A 10 -13.36 24.03 -0.20
CA ARG A 10 -12.11 23.78 -0.93
C ARG A 10 -11.21 22.71 -0.29
N SER A 11 -11.47 22.32 0.96
CA SER A 11 -10.73 21.24 1.64
C SER A 11 -11.33 19.86 1.39
N LEU A 12 -12.56 19.79 0.84
CA LEU A 12 -13.34 18.57 0.62
C LEU A 12 -12.85 17.69 -0.54
N LEU A 13 -11.92 18.17 -1.38
CA LEU A 13 -11.44 17.43 -2.56
C LEU A 13 -9.96 17.01 -2.47
N ARG A 14 -9.22 17.43 -1.43
CA ARG A 14 -7.75 17.32 -1.31
C ARG A 14 -7.22 15.94 -0.88
N GLY A 15 -7.97 14.88 -1.13
CA GLY A 15 -7.59 13.54 -0.68
C GLY A 15 -8.27 12.41 -1.43
N ALA A 16 -8.77 12.67 -2.64
CA ALA A 16 -9.45 11.68 -3.46
C ALA A 16 -8.47 10.80 -4.25
N ALA A 17 -7.51 10.17 -3.56
CA ALA A 17 -7.02 8.87 -4.01
C ALA A 17 -8.10 7.85 -3.62
N VAL A 18 -9.21 7.84 -4.37
CA VAL A 18 -10.32 6.93 -4.13
C VAL A 18 -9.87 5.52 -4.49
N VAL A 19 -9.37 4.79 -3.51
CA VAL A 19 -9.26 3.34 -3.60
C VAL A 19 -10.67 2.79 -3.44
N ALA A 20 -11.25 2.35 -4.56
CA ALA A 20 -12.49 1.59 -4.57
C ALA A 20 -12.43 0.42 -3.58
N GLY A 21 -13.30 0.45 -2.56
CA GLY A 21 -13.54 -0.64 -1.64
C GLY A 21 -15.00 -0.58 -1.23
N ALA A 22 -15.74 -1.66 -1.47
CA ALA A 22 -17.19 -1.73 -1.34
C ALA A 22 -17.74 -1.23 0.02
N ALA A 23 -18.82 -0.44 -0.05
CA ALA A 23 -19.59 0.01 1.10
C ALA A 23 -20.45 -1.13 1.67
N ALA A 24 -20.43 -1.37 2.98
CA ALA A 24 -21.55 -1.96 3.74
C ALA A 24 -21.33 -1.92 5.27
N THR A 25 -22.46 -1.92 5.98
CA THR A 25 -22.69 -1.66 7.40
C THR A 25 -22.22 -2.78 8.35
N THR A 26 -21.78 -2.38 9.55
CA THR A 26 -21.32 -3.24 10.67
C THR A 26 -22.46 -3.97 11.41
N PRO A 27 -22.19 -5.19 11.90
CA PRO A 27 -22.70 -5.61 13.21
C PRO A 27 -21.62 -6.10 14.19
N LEU A 28 -21.98 -6.04 15.47
CA LEU A 28 -21.15 -6.22 16.68
C LEU A 28 -20.73 -7.67 17.01
N LEU A 29 -19.61 -7.71 17.73
CA LEU A 29 -18.92 -8.77 18.49
C LEU A 29 -19.73 -9.90 19.15
N GLY A 30 -19.10 -11.08 19.21
CA GLY A 30 -19.31 -12.11 20.24
C GLY A 30 -18.02 -12.91 20.51
N LYS A 31 -17.58 -12.97 21.78
CA LYS A 31 -16.38 -13.69 22.26
C LYS A 31 -16.66 -15.19 22.47
N ALA A 32 -15.65 -16.03 22.25
CA ALA A 32 -15.32 -17.12 23.16
C ALA A 32 -13.82 -17.47 23.03
N ALA A 33 -13.18 -17.67 24.18
CA ALA A 33 -11.79 -18.10 24.29
C ALA A 33 -11.76 -19.50 24.90
N THR A 34 -10.83 -20.34 24.46
CA THR A 34 -10.29 -21.46 25.24
C THR A 34 -8.80 -21.60 24.93
N ALA A 35 -8.01 -21.82 25.98
CA ALA A 35 -6.57 -21.96 25.96
C ALA A 35 -6.17 -23.46 25.92
N HIS A 36 -5.06 -23.79 25.26
CA HIS A 36 -3.86 -24.45 25.83
C HIS A 36 -2.96 -25.09 24.76
N ALA A 37 -1.70 -24.62 24.68
CA ALA A 37 -0.45 -25.40 24.59
C ALA A 37 0.74 -24.42 24.46
N GLU A 38 1.94 -24.80 24.90
CA GLU A 38 3.17 -23.96 24.96
C GLU A 38 3.81 -23.61 23.59
N GLY A 39 3.00 -23.46 22.54
CA GLY A 39 3.33 -22.74 21.32
C GLY A 39 2.22 -21.72 21.10
N GLY A 40 2.53 -20.43 21.02
CA GLY A 40 1.50 -19.38 20.96
C GLY A 40 0.45 -19.63 19.86
N ASP A 41 -0.79 -19.27 20.15
CA ASP A 41 -1.91 -19.27 19.20
C ASP A 41 -1.49 -18.67 17.84
N ALA A 42 -1.72 -19.42 16.75
CA ALA A 42 -1.30 -19.04 15.40
C ALA A 42 -1.85 -17.67 15.01
N ASP A 43 -3.09 -17.36 15.41
CA ASP A 43 -3.73 -16.07 15.16
C ASP A 43 -3.09 -14.96 15.99
N ALA A 44 -2.71 -15.24 17.24
CA ALA A 44 -1.98 -14.27 18.06
C ALA A 44 -0.60 -13.96 17.49
N LEU A 45 0.11 -14.98 16.96
CA LEU A 45 1.38 -14.79 16.25
C LEU A 45 1.19 -13.96 14.98
N PHE A 46 0.14 -14.24 14.20
CA PHE A 46 -0.21 -13.51 12.99
C PHE A 46 -0.52 -12.04 13.30
N LYS A 47 -1.42 -11.78 14.27
CA LYS A 47 -1.79 -10.43 14.71
C LYS A 47 -0.57 -9.66 15.21
N ALA A 48 0.34 -10.30 15.92
CA ALA A 48 1.59 -9.68 16.37
C ALA A 48 2.63 -9.46 15.26
N GLY A 49 2.33 -9.82 14.01
CA GLY A 49 3.23 -9.67 12.87
C GLY A 49 4.40 -10.66 12.85
N LYS A 50 4.32 -11.75 13.63
CA LYS A 50 5.32 -12.83 13.67
C LYS A 50 5.04 -13.85 12.57
N PHE A 51 4.96 -13.40 11.32
CA PHE A 51 4.42 -14.17 10.19
C PHE A 51 5.10 -15.53 9.97
N GLU A 52 6.43 -15.62 10.10
CA GLU A 52 7.14 -16.91 9.97
C GLU A 52 6.75 -17.92 11.05
N GLN A 53 6.53 -17.45 12.29
CA GLN A 53 6.08 -18.32 13.39
C GLN A 53 4.61 -18.69 13.20
N ALA A 54 3.77 -17.73 12.78
CA ALA A 54 2.37 -17.97 12.48
C ALA A 54 2.21 -19.00 11.34
N GLY A 55 2.97 -18.86 10.26
CA GLY A 55 2.97 -19.80 9.14
C GLY A 55 3.28 -21.23 9.58
N ARG A 56 4.30 -21.44 10.42
CA ARG A 56 4.60 -22.77 10.98
C ARG A 56 3.47 -23.28 11.88
N ALA A 57 2.88 -22.42 12.71
CA ALA A 57 1.77 -22.80 13.58
C ALA A 57 0.52 -23.22 12.78
N TYR A 58 0.15 -22.48 11.72
CA TYR A 58 -0.93 -22.89 10.83
C TYR A 58 -0.62 -24.20 10.10
N GLU A 59 0.62 -24.43 9.71
CA GLU A 59 1.01 -25.71 9.09
C GLU A 59 0.86 -26.89 10.06
N GLU A 60 1.16 -26.71 11.36
CA GLU A 60 0.89 -27.73 12.37
C GLU A 60 -0.61 -27.97 12.61
N ILE A 61 -1.44 -26.94 12.49
CA ILE A 61 -2.91 -27.10 12.50
C ILE A 61 -3.34 -27.94 11.30
N LEU A 62 -2.88 -27.61 10.10
CA LEU A 62 -3.22 -28.32 8.87
C LEU A 62 -2.72 -29.77 8.83
N LYS A 63 -1.62 -30.10 9.53
CA LYS A 63 -1.17 -31.50 9.69
C LYS A 63 -2.15 -32.33 10.51
N LYS A 64 -2.83 -31.71 11.49
CA LYS A 64 -3.82 -32.37 12.36
C LYS A 64 -5.21 -32.38 11.74
N ASP A 65 -5.58 -31.26 11.10
CA ASP A 65 -6.83 -31.08 10.38
C ASP A 65 -6.57 -30.45 9.00
N PRO A 66 -6.41 -31.26 7.95
CA PRO A 66 -6.26 -30.76 6.58
C PRO A 66 -7.52 -30.07 6.02
N THR A 67 -8.63 -30.07 6.75
CA THR A 67 -9.88 -29.42 6.33
C THR A 67 -10.15 -28.10 7.05
N ASP A 68 -9.20 -27.63 7.87
CA ASP A 68 -9.27 -26.31 8.51
C ASP A 68 -9.09 -25.20 7.45
N LEU A 69 -10.22 -24.64 7.01
CA LEU A 69 -10.29 -23.55 6.04
C LEU A 69 -9.51 -22.31 6.50
N HIS A 70 -9.64 -21.95 7.78
CA HIS A 70 -9.01 -20.74 8.32
C HIS A 70 -7.50 -20.89 8.34
N ALA A 71 -6.98 -22.02 8.81
CA ALA A 71 -5.54 -22.29 8.80
C ALA A 71 -4.97 -22.35 7.37
N ALA A 72 -5.69 -22.95 6.42
CA ALA A 72 -5.29 -22.98 5.01
C ALA A 72 -5.20 -21.56 4.43
N ARG A 73 -6.25 -20.76 4.61
CA ARG A 73 -6.31 -19.38 4.13
C ARG A 73 -5.21 -18.51 4.77
N GLN A 74 -5.05 -18.58 6.09
CA GLN A 74 -4.05 -17.78 6.80
C GLN A 74 -2.62 -18.20 6.47
N ARG A 75 -2.35 -19.50 6.30
CA ARG A 75 -1.04 -19.97 5.83
C ARG A 75 -0.72 -19.46 4.42
N GLY A 76 -1.72 -19.43 3.55
CA GLY A 76 -1.63 -18.84 2.22
C GLY A 76 -1.38 -17.34 2.26
N TYR A 77 -2.12 -16.61 3.10
CA TYR A 77 -1.96 -15.16 3.28
C TYR A 77 -0.58 -14.79 3.82
N VAL A 78 -0.05 -15.54 4.80
CA VAL A 78 1.34 -15.39 5.28
C VAL A 78 2.36 -15.53 4.14
N GLY A 79 2.15 -16.47 3.22
CA GLY A 79 2.98 -16.61 2.02
C GLY A 79 2.87 -15.40 1.10
N LEU A 80 1.64 -14.93 0.87
CA LEU A 80 1.36 -13.79 -0.01
C LEU A 80 1.95 -12.47 0.53
N LEU A 81 1.92 -12.25 1.84
CA LEU A 81 2.54 -11.07 2.47
C LEU A 81 4.02 -10.92 2.11
N ALA A 82 4.72 -12.03 1.90
CA ALA A 82 6.13 -12.08 1.54
C ALA A 82 6.36 -12.50 0.08
N ASN A 83 5.36 -12.35 -0.81
CA ASN A 83 5.42 -12.75 -2.22
C ASN A 83 5.98 -14.17 -2.45
N ARG A 84 5.78 -15.09 -1.50
CA ARG A 84 6.10 -16.51 -1.66
C ARG A 84 4.98 -17.17 -2.44
N PHE A 85 4.85 -16.79 -3.71
CA PHE A 85 3.72 -17.15 -4.56
C PHE A 85 3.45 -18.66 -4.63
N PRO A 86 4.44 -19.57 -4.76
CA PRO A 86 4.16 -21.00 -4.74
C PRO A 86 3.47 -21.49 -3.45
N GLU A 87 3.84 -20.93 -2.30
CA GLU A 87 3.22 -21.26 -1.02
C GLU A 87 1.83 -20.65 -0.91
N ALA A 88 1.68 -19.38 -1.30
CA ALA A 88 0.41 -18.68 -1.31
C ALA A 88 -0.62 -19.43 -2.18
N GLU A 89 -0.26 -19.73 -3.44
CA GLU A 89 -1.12 -20.47 -4.37
C GLU A 89 -1.48 -21.87 -3.82
N LYS A 90 -0.52 -22.61 -3.26
CA LYS A 90 -0.79 -23.94 -2.68
C LYS A 90 -1.87 -23.89 -1.61
N TYR A 91 -1.68 -23.04 -0.60
CA TYR A 91 -2.57 -23.03 0.58
C TYR A 91 -3.88 -22.28 0.31
N LEU A 92 -3.88 -21.24 -0.53
CA LEU A 92 -5.12 -20.58 -0.96
C LEU A 92 -5.96 -21.47 -1.89
N THR A 93 -5.33 -22.28 -2.75
CA THR A 93 -6.06 -23.27 -3.57
C THR A 93 -6.67 -24.37 -2.70
N MET A 94 -5.96 -24.80 -1.66
CA MET A 94 -6.50 -25.71 -0.66
C MET A 94 -7.71 -25.11 0.07
N ALA A 95 -7.62 -23.86 0.56
CA ALA A 95 -8.75 -23.14 1.16
C ALA A 95 -9.93 -23.01 0.19
N LEU A 96 -9.66 -22.67 -1.08
CA LEU A 96 -10.66 -22.55 -2.12
C LEU A 96 -11.35 -23.90 -2.41
N GLY A 97 -10.63 -25.02 -2.33
CA GLY A 97 -11.21 -26.36 -2.48
C GLY A 97 -12.19 -26.72 -1.36
N LEU A 98 -11.96 -26.21 -0.15
CA LEU A 98 -12.84 -26.39 1.01
C LEU A 98 -14.07 -25.48 0.95
N ALA A 99 -13.89 -24.24 0.48
CA ALA A 99 -14.96 -23.25 0.34
C ALA A 99 -14.81 -22.44 -0.96
N PRO A 100 -15.35 -22.92 -2.10
CA PRO A 100 -15.16 -22.27 -3.41
C PRO A 100 -15.70 -20.83 -3.50
N GLY A 101 -16.73 -20.51 -2.70
CA GLY A 101 -17.36 -19.19 -2.62
C GLY A 101 -16.80 -18.29 -1.52
N ASP A 102 -15.74 -18.68 -0.80
CA ASP A 102 -15.12 -17.82 0.20
C ASP A 102 -14.52 -16.58 -0.45
N LYS A 103 -15.12 -15.42 -0.18
CA LYS A 103 -14.75 -14.15 -0.83
C LYS A 103 -13.33 -13.72 -0.48
N GLU A 104 -12.92 -13.93 0.77
CA GLU A 104 -11.57 -13.56 1.22
C GLU A 104 -10.50 -14.42 0.53
N THR A 105 -10.70 -15.73 0.44
CA THR A 105 -9.79 -16.63 -0.29
C THR A 105 -9.72 -16.27 -1.77
N ASN A 106 -10.86 -15.99 -2.42
CA ASN A 106 -10.87 -15.56 -3.81
C ASN A 106 -10.17 -14.20 -3.99
N TRP A 107 -10.38 -13.23 -3.09
CA TRP A 107 -9.65 -11.96 -3.10
C TRP A 107 -8.14 -12.17 -2.99
N LEU A 108 -7.69 -12.95 -2.00
CA LEU A 108 -6.26 -13.22 -1.78
C LEU A 108 -5.63 -13.95 -2.96
N LEU A 109 -6.34 -14.88 -3.59
CA LEU A 109 -5.83 -15.58 -4.78
C LEU A 109 -5.85 -14.67 -6.02
N GLY A 110 -6.83 -13.77 -6.14
CA GLY A 110 -6.86 -12.71 -7.15
C GLY A 110 -5.64 -11.79 -7.02
N ASP A 111 -5.37 -11.30 -5.81
CA ASP A 111 -4.19 -10.50 -5.45
C ASP A 111 -2.88 -11.26 -5.78
N CYS A 112 -2.79 -12.52 -5.39
CA CYS A 112 -1.66 -13.40 -5.71
C CYS A 112 -1.38 -13.49 -7.22
N TYR A 113 -2.43 -13.57 -8.05
CA TYR A 113 -2.27 -13.64 -9.50
C TYR A 113 -1.90 -12.31 -10.14
N ILE A 114 -2.46 -11.18 -9.68
CA ILE A 114 -2.10 -9.87 -10.26
C ILE A 114 -0.65 -9.48 -9.95
N ARG A 115 -0.12 -9.81 -8.77
CA ARG A 115 1.30 -9.55 -8.42
C ARG A 115 2.28 -10.43 -9.20
N GLN A 116 1.78 -11.45 -9.89
CA GLN A 116 2.54 -12.31 -10.80
C GLN A 116 2.24 -12.02 -12.26
N ASP A 117 1.49 -10.95 -12.56
CA ASP A 117 1.04 -10.59 -13.91
C ASP A 117 0.15 -11.65 -14.60
N LYS A 118 -0.35 -12.62 -13.83
CA LYS A 118 -1.26 -13.69 -14.28
C LYS A 118 -2.70 -13.21 -14.31
N PHE A 119 -2.98 -12.08 -14.99
CA PHE A 119 -4.28 -11.42 -14.95
C PHE A 119 -5.45 -12.29 -15.38
N SER A 120 -5.27 -13.15 -16.39
CA SER A 120 -6.31 -14.10 -16.83
C SER A 120 -6.75 -15.08 -15.73
N LEU A 121 -5.83 -15.53 -14.87
CA LEU A 121 -6.14 -16.39 -13.73
C LEU A 121 -6.84 -15.63 -12.59
N SER A 122 -6.61 -14.31 -12.50
CA SER A 122 -7.24 -13.45 -11.49
C SER A 122 -8.74 -13.20 -11.78
N VAL A 123 -9.15 -13.14 -13.05
CA VAL A 123 -10.53 -12.83 -13.47
C VAL A 123 -11.60 -13.66 -12.76
N PRO A 124 -11.57 -15.01 -12.76
CA PRO A 124 -12.59 -15.80 -12.05
C PRO A 124 -12.55 -15.58 -10.53
N ARG A 125 -11.40 -15.18 -9.98
CA ARG A 125 -11.25 -14.90 -8.54
C ARG A 125 -11.88 -13.58 -8.17
N TRP A 126 -11.66 -12.53 -8.95
CA TRP A 126 -12.34 -11.25 -8.76
C TRP A 126 -13.86 -11.38 -8.88
N ARG A 127 -14.38 -12.14 -9.85
CA ARG A 127 -15.82 -12.41 -9.94
C ARG A 127 -16.37 -13.12 -8.70
N ALA A 128 -15.68 -14.15 -8.22
CA ALA A 128 -16.09 -14.90 -7.03
C ALA A 128 -15.93 -14.10 -5.72
N ALA A 129 -15.15 -13.02 -5.73
CA ALA A 129 -15.03 -12.07 -4.64
C ALA A 129 -16.05 -10.90 -4.74
N ASP A 130 -16.97 -10.93 -5.70
CA ASP A 130 -17.91 -9.85 -6.05
C ASP A 130 -17.26 -8.54 -6.53
N GLU A 131 -16.05 -8.63 -7.11
CA GLU A 131 -15.31 -7.50 -7.68
C GLU A 131 -15.38 -7.48 -9.21
N GLU A 132 -16.60 -7.35 -9.72
CA GLU A 132 -16.86 -7.36 -11.17
C GLU A 132 -16.09 -6.28 -11.96
N PRO A 133 -15.87 -5.05 -11.46
CA PRO A 133 -15.04 -4.06 -12.15
C PRO A 133 -13.58 -4.53 -12.33
N TYR A 134 -12.99 -5.15 -11.30
CA TYR A 134 -11.64 -5.73 -11.39
C TYR A 134 -11.62 -6.91 -12.37
N ALA A 135 -12.62 -7.79 -12.32
CA ALA A 135 -12.72 -8.91 -13.25
C ALA A 135 -12.80 -8.44 -14.71
N LYS A 136 -13.61 -7.42 -15.01
CA LYS A 136 -13.71 -6.82 -16.35
C LYS A 136 -12.42 -6.13 -16.77
N TRP A 137 -11.78 -5.41 -15.85
CA TRP A 137 -10.53 -4.70 -16.11
C TRP A 137 -9.40 -5.66 -16.49
N PHE A 138 -9.15 -6.67 -15.67
CA PHE A 138 -8.09 -7.64 -15.92
C PHE A 138 -8.39 -8.57 -17.11
N ALA A 139 -9.67 -8.80 -17.44
CA ALA A 139 -10.04 -9.51 -18.66
C ALA A 139 -9.75 -8.71 -19.95
N ALA A 140 -9.65 -7.39 -19.85
CA ALA A 140 -9.37 -6.51 -20.99
C ALA A 140 -7.87 -6.37 -21.30
N VAL A 141 -7.00 -6.70 -20.35
CA VAL A 141 -5.54 -6.68 -20.58
C VAL A 141 -5.16 -7.82 -21.51
N ARG A 142 -4.53 -7.48 -22.64
CA ARG A 142 -4.09 -8.45 -23.67
C ARG A 142 -2.58 -8.42 -23.79
N GLY A 143 -1.98 -9.57 -24.07
CA GLY A 143 -0.52 -9.69 -24.13
C GLY A 143 0.14 -9.66 -22.74
N GLU A 144 1.46 -9.52 -22.73
CA GLU A 144 2.25 -9.44 -21.50
C GLU A 144 2.10 -8.04 -20.88
N PRO A 145 1.59 -7.90 -19.64
CA PRO A 145 1.48 -6.60 -18.98
C PRO A 145 2.83 -6.13 -18.44
N TYR A 146 2.94 -4.83 -18.15
CA TYR A 146 4.13 -4.22 -17.53
C TYR A 146 5.46 -4.55 -18.20
N GLN A 147 5.50 -4.58 -19.54
CA GLN A 147 6.75 -4.82 -20.27
C GLN A 147 7.72 -3.67 -20.00
N ILE A 148 8.92 -4.01 -19.50
CA ILE A 148 9.90 -3.01 -19.04
C ILE A 148 10.94 -2.76 -20.14
N HIS A 149 11.00 -1.54 -20.64
CA HIS A 149 12.02 -1.06 -21.58
C HIS A 149 12.96 -0.07 -20.90
N GLY A 150 14.27 -0.24 -21.11
CA GLY A 150 15.33 0.45 -20.36
C GLY A 150 15.82 -0.35 -19.16
N ASP A 151 17.07 -0.11 -18.76
CA ASP A 151 17.73 -0.84 -17.66
C ASP A 151 17.77 -0.03 -16.37
N VAL A 152 18.05 1.27 -16.47
CA VAL A 152 18.16 2.20 -15.35
C VAL A 152 17.59 3.54 -15.77
N GLY A 153 16.76 4.11 -14.91
CA GLY A 153 16.23 5.45 -15.03
C GLY A 153 16.44 6.28 -13.78
N ARG A 154 16.46 7.60 -13.93
CA ARG A 154 16.46 8.56 -12.82
C ARG A 154 15.57 9.74 -13.18
N VAL A 155 14.65 10.07 -12.28
CA VAL A 155 13.77 11.23 -12.44
C VAL A 155 13.91 12.14 -11.21
N PRO A 156 14.29 13.43 -11.40
CA PRO A 156 14.38 14.35 -10.29
C PRO A 156 12.99 14.69 -9.73
N PHE A 157 12.93 14.95 -8.43
CA PHE A 157 11.74 15.54 -7.83
C PHE A 157 11.68 17.02 -8.23
N GLN A 158 10.62 17.43 -8.92
CA GLN A 158 10.31 18.83 -9.16
C GLN A 158 9.88 19.54 -7.87
N GLN A 159 9.28 18.77 -6.96
CA GLN A 159 8.77 19.21 -5.67
C GLN A 159 8.88 18.05 -4.68
N VAL A 160 8.98 18.37 -3.38
CA VAL A 160 8.86 17.40 -2.28
C VAL A 160 7.62 17.67 -1.43
N ASP A 161 7.37 18.93 -1.11
CA ASP A 161 6.27 19.38 -0.26
C ASP A 161 5.31 20.27 -1.06
N PRO A 162 3.97 20.15 -0.88
CA PRO A 162 3.28 19.30 0.09
C PRO A 162 3.20 17.81 -0.30
N MET A 163 3.52 17.49 -1.55
CA MET A 163 3.67 16.13 -2.07
C MET A 163 4.78 16.10 -3.12
N PRO A 164 5.45 14.95 -3.34
CA PRO A 164 6.51 14.86 -4.32
C PRO A 164 5.94 14.89 -5.73
N LEU A 165 6.58 15.64 -6.63
CA LEU A 165 6.22 15.67 -8.05
C LEU A 165 7.39 15.25 -8.91
N VAL A 166 7.11 14.46 -9.94
CA VAL A 166 8.05 13.97 -10.94
C VAL A 166 7.45 14.14 -12.34
N GLU A 167 8.29 14.20 -13.36
CA GLU A 167 7.82 14.22 -14.75
C GLU A 167 7.76 12.81 -15.33
N ALA A 168 6.67 12.51 -16.02
CA ALA A 168 6.47 11.28 -16.78
C ALA A 168 5.76 11.58 -18.11
N SER A 169 5.86 10.66 -19.06
CA SER A 169 5.11 10.69 -20.32
C SER A 169 4.09 9.55 -20.36
N VAL A 170 2.96 9.83 -21.00
CA VAL A 170 1.85 8.90 -21.23
C VAL A 170 1.72 8.73 -22.75
N ASN A 171 1.79 7.50 -23.24
CA ASN A 171 1.72 7.15 -24.67
C ASN A 171 2.68 7.97 -25.57
N GLY A 172 3.90 8.24 -25.09
CA GLY A 172 4.90 9.04 -25.82
C GLY A 172 4.53 10.52 -26.01
N GLY A 173 3.51 11.02 -25.29
CA GLY A 173 3.10 12.42 -25.29
C GLY A 173 4.06 13.36 -24.55
N PRO A 174 3.70 14.64 -24.42
CA PRO A 174 4.51 15.61 -23.67
C PRO A 174 4.63 15.22 -22.19
N ALA A 175 5.69 15.71 -21.54
CA ALA A 175 5.91 15.52 -20.11
C ALA A 175 4.74 16.09 -19.28
N LYS A 176 4.35 15.32 -18.27
CA LYS A 176 3.25 15.60 -17.33
C LYS A 176 3.73 15.43 -15.90
N ARG A 177 3.08 16.11 -14.95
CA ARG A 177 3.44 16.13 -13.53
C ARG A 177 2.72 15.03 -12.78
N PHE A 178 3.44 14.02 -12.33
CA PHE A 178 2.90 12.95 -11.52
C PHE A 178 3.33 13.09 -10.06
N THR A 179 2.40 12.84 -9.15
CA THR A 179 2.75 12.47 -7.77
C THR A 179 2.98 10.97 -7.67
N PHE A 180 3.49 10.50 -6.54
CA PHE A 180 3.52 9.08 -6.24
C PHE A 180 3.07 8.82 -4.81
N TYR A 181 2.45 7.67 -4.60
CA TYR A 181 2.04 7.24 -3.26
C TYR A 181 1.94 5.72 -3.16
N THR A 182 2.75 5.11 -2.30
CA THR A 182 2.70 3.66 -2.09
C THR A 182 1.52 3.20 -1.21
N GLY A 183 0.61 4.11 -0.86
CA GLY A 183 -0.69 3.77 -0.31
C GLY A 183 -1.81 3.72 -1.36
N ALA A 184 -1.48 3.83 -2.64
CA ALA A 184 -2.38 3.61 -3.76
C ALA A 184 -1.92 2.40 -4.61
N PRO A 185 -2.85 1.64 -5.21
CA PRO A 185 -2.51 0.44 -5.97
C PRO A 185 -1.93 0.74 -7.35
N ASN A 186 -2.77 1.08 -8.31
CA ASN A 186 -2.41 1.24 -9.71
C ASN A 186 -1.90 2.65 -10.06
N LEU A 187 -1.31 2.79 -11.25
CA LEU A 187 -1.10 4.08 -11.88
C LEU A 187 -2.47 4.73 -12.14
N SER A 188 -2.67 5.96 -11.65
CA SER A 188 -3.86 6.73 -11.95
C SER A 188 -3.57 7.98 -12.76
N LEU A 189 -4.53 8.36 -13.60
CA LEU A 189 -4.51 9.56 -14.42
C LEU A 189 -5.65 10.49 -13.99
N THR A 190 -5.57 11.77 -14.35
CA THR A 190 -6.77 12.62 -14.39
C THR A 190 -7.65 12.21 -15.58
N SER A 191 -8.94 12.57 -15.54
CA SER A 191 -9.85 12.34 -16.68
C SER A 191 -9.40 13.10 -17.92
N THR A 192 -8.83 14.29 -17.75
CA THR A 192 -8.20 15.05 -18.84
C THR A 192 -7.08 14.26 -19.50
N VAL A 193 -6.13 13.75 -18.72
CA VAL A 193 -4.97 12.99 -19.24
C VAL A 193 -5.41 11.67 -19.87
N ALA A 194 -6.38 10.97 -19.27
CA ALA A 194 -6.93 9.75 -19.85
C ALA A 194 -7.55 10.01 -21.24
N ARG A 195 -8.30 11.10 -21.39
CA ARG A 195 -8.89 11.51 -22.68
C ARG A 195 -7.83 11.92 -23.71
N GLU A 196 -6.81 12.68 -23.31
CA GLU A 196 -5.69 13.05 -24.18
C GLU A 196 -4.90 11.83 -24.66
N ALA A 197 -4.76 10.81 -23.80
CA ALA A 197 -4.14 9.54 -24.13
C ALA A 197 -5.02 8.61 -24.99
N GLY A 198 -6.26 9.03 -25.31
CA GLY A 198 -7.20 8.24 -26.11
C GLY A 198 -7.82 7.06 -25.37
N LEU A 199 -7.80 7.05 -24.03
CA LEU A 199 -8.33 5.93 -23.25
C LEU A 199 -9.86 5.94 -23.23
N SER A 200 -10.43 4.76 -23.41
CA SER A 200 -11.83 4.46 -23.11
C SER A 200 -11.91 3.51 -21.92
N PRO A 201 -12.86 3.69 -20.99
CA PRO A 201 -12.99 2.79 -19.85
C PRO A 201 -13.42 1.40 -20.30
N VAL A 202 -12.68 0.37 -19.87
CA VAL A 202 -13.06 -1.05 -20.04
C VAL A 202 -13.96 -1.53 -18.91
N ALA A 203 -13.88 -0.87 -17.75
CA ALA A 203 -14.75 -1.05 -16.61
C ALA A 203 -14.97 0.28 -15.91
N SER A 204 -16.09 0.43 -15.22
CA SER A 204 -16.39 1.61 -14.41
C SER A 204 -17.28 1.23 -13.25
N GLN A 205 -17.16 1.98 -12.16
CA GLN A 205 -18.05 1.86 -11.02
C GLN A 205 -18.28 3.24 -10.42
N LYS A 206 -19.46 3.43 -9.85
CA LYS A 206 -19.77 4.61 -9.06
C LYS A 206 -19.27 4.38 -7.63
N ILE A 207 -18.62 5.39 -7.05
CA ILE A 207 -18.11 5.36 -5.69
C ILE A 207 -18.68 6.54 -4.92
N ASP A 208 -19.29 6.24 -3.79
CA ASP A 208 -19.76 7.25 -2.86
C ASP A 208 -18.56 7.87 -2.14
N VAL A 209 -18.49 9.20 -2.17
CA VAL A 209 -17.47 9.99 -1.48
C VAL A 209 -18.16 11.05 -0.63
N GLU A 210 -17.46 11.62 0.33
CA GLU A 210 -18.05 12.71 1.09
C GLU A 210 -18.40 13.89 0.18
N GLY A 211 -19.67 14.33 0.21
CA GLY A 211 -20.16 15.42 -0.63
C GLY A 211 -20.72 15.00 -2.00
N GLY A 212 -20.75 13.70 -2.31
CA GLY A 212 -21.44 13.20 -3.51
C GLY A 212 -20.96 11.83 -3.96
N SER A 213 -20.76 11.69 -5.26
CA SER A 213 -20.28 10.44 -5.85
C SER A 213 -19.39 10.75 -7.04
N VAL A 214 -18.40 9.90 -7.24
CA VAL A 214 -17.49 9.98 -8.39
C VAL A 214 -17.55 8.68 -9.17
N TRP A 215 -17.21 8.75 -10.43
CA TRP A 215 -16.94 7.56 -11.23
C TRP A 215 -15.48 7.18 -11.07
N ALA A 216 -15.22 5.91 -10.77
CA ALA A 216 -13.93 5.29 -11.00
C ALA A 216 -13.98 4.52 -12.31
N HIS A 217 -13.03 4.82 -13.16
CA HIS A 217 -12.85 4.23 -14.47
C HIS A 217 -11.55 3.44 -14.50
N TYR A 218 -11.54 2.36 -15.26
CA TYR A 218 -10.39 1.49 -15.42
C TYR A 218 -10.10 1.28 -16.90
N GLY A 219 -8.83 1.26 -17.27
CA GLY A 219 -8.36 1.14 -18.64
C GLY A 219 -6.98 0.47 -18.73
N VAL A 220 -6.47 0.35 -19.95
CA VAL A 220 -5.13 -0.21 -20.19
C VAL A 220 -4.37 0.80 -21.04
N LEU A 221 -3.27 1.28 -20.51
CA LEU A 221 -2.40 2.27 -21.14
C LEU A 221 -1.34 1.58 -22.00
N GLU A 222 -1.07 2.13 -23.18
CA GLU A 222 -0.08 1.56 -24.10
C GLU A 222 1.32 1.71 -23.53
N SER A 223 1.71 2.92 -23.13
CA SER A 223 3.01 3.15 -22.49
C SER A 223 2.99 4.26 -21.43
N PHE A 224 3.83 4.07 -20.42
CA PHE A 224 4.14 5.05 -19.37
C PHE A 224 5.65 5.15 -19.22
N GLU A 225 6.22 6.31 -19.48
CA GLU A 225 7.66 6.54 -19.39
C GLU A 225 8.00 7.44 -18.20
N LEU A 226 8.93 6.99 -17.36
CA LEU A 226 9.38 7.69 -16.17
C LEU A 226 10.90 7.61 -16.06
N GLY A 227 11.58 8.74 -16.22
CA GLY A 227 13.03 8.85 -16.02
C GLY A 227 13.89 7.95 -16.91
N GLY A 228 13.42 7.60 -18.12
CA GLY A 228 14.12 6.72 -19.07
C GLY A 228 13.81 5.23 -18.94
N ILE A 229 12.85 4.86 -18.07
CA ILE A 229 12.20 3.53 -18.09
C ILE A 229 10.82 3.68 -18.69
N GLU A 230 10.51 2.91 -19.73
CA GLU A 230 9.18 2.81 -20.31
C GLU A 230 8.53 1.50 -19.87
N LEU A 231 7.32 1.59 -19.31
CA LEU A 231 6.45 0.45 -19.03
C LEU A 231 5.37 0.39 -20.09
N ARG A 232 5.13 -0.77 -20.69
CA ARG A 232 4.05 -0.97 -21.68
C ARG A 232 2.97 -1.91 -21.18
N ASN A 233 1.76 -1.73 -21.72
CA ASN A 233 0.57 -2.53 -21.39
C ASN A 233 0.25 -2.45 -19.88
N VAL A 234 -0.01 -1.23 -19.42
CA VAL A 234 -0.13 -0.87 -18.00
C VAL A 234 -1.60 -0.70 -17.62
N PRO A 235 -2.16 -1.50 -16.70
CA PRO A 235 -3.45 -1.21 -16.09
C PRO A 235 -3.45 0.17 -15.43
N VAL A 236 -4.38 1.04 -15.84
CA VAL A 236 -4.56 2.37 -15.27
C VAL A 236 -5.98 2.61 -14.80
N GLY A 237 -6.15 3.57 -13.88
CA GLY A 237 -7.46 4.04 -13.43
C GLY A 237 -7.52 5.56 -13.45
N TRP A 238 -8.74 6.11 -13.46
CA TRP A 238 -8.95 7.55 -13.26
C TRP A 238 -10.30 7.77 -12.61
N SER A 239 -10.44 8.92 -11.95
CA SER A 239 -11.71 9.32 -11.35
C SER A 239 -12.28 10.55 -12.05
N ALA A 240 -13.60 10.55 -12.21
CA ALA A 240 -14.33 11.64 -12.82
C ALA A 240 -15.52 12.05 -11.94
N THR A 241 -15.86 13.34 -11.95
CA THR A 241 -17.14 13.82 -11.42
C THR A 241 -18.31 13.26 -12.23
N GLU A 242 -19.56 13.49 -11.80
CA GLU A 242 -20.73 13.12 -12.62
C GLU A 242 -20.76 13.85 -13.98
N SER A 243 -20.15 15.04 -14.08
CA SER A 243 -19.98 15.78 -15.34
C SER A 243 -18.84 15.26 -16.23
N GLY A 244 -18.05 14.28 -15.76
CA GLY A 244 -16.88 13.76 -16.46
C GLY A 244 -15.62 14.62 -16.32
N GLU A 245 -15.60 15.55 -15.36
CA GLU A 245 -14.47 16.44 -15.09
C GLU A 245 -13.50 15.81 -14.09
N ASP A 246 -12.29 16.39 -13.99
CA ASP A 246 -11.28 15.97 -13.05
C ASP A 246 -11.74 16.17 -11.60
N VAL A 247 -11.52 15.17 -10.75
CA VAL A 247 -11.84 15.22 -9.31
C VAL A 247 -10.80 16.06 -8.55
N ASP A 248 -9.56 16.09 -9.02
CA ASP A 248 -8.45 16.89 -8.51
C ASP A 248 -7.51 17.28 -9.67
N THR A 249 -6.83 18.41 -9.51
CA THR A 249 -5.90 18.99 -10.49
C THR A 249 -4.52 19.32 -9.88
N ASP A 250 -4.25 18.92 -8.64
CA ASP A 250 -2.95 19.12 -7.98
C ASP A 250 -1.80 18.39 -8.73
N SER A 251 -2.11 17.34 -9.49
CA SER A 251 -1.20 16.64 -10.41
C SER A 251 -1.95 16.07 -11.61
N ASP A 252 -1.21 15.66 -12.65
CA ASP A 252 -1.73 15.01 -13.87
C ASP A 252 -2.01 13.50 -13.68
N GLY A 253 -1.59 12.95 -12.53
CA GLY A 253 -1.80 11.57 -12.15
C GLY A 253 -0.95 11.15 -10.94
N MET A 254 -1.18 9.93 -10.46
CA MET A 254 -0.48 9.36 -9.31
C MET A 254 0.11 7.99 -9.64
N ILE A 255 1.39 7.81 -9.34
CA ILE A 255 2.08 6.53 -9.48
C ILE A 255 1.86 5.71 -8.20
N GLY A 256 1.11 4.60 -8.33
CA GLY A 256 0.84 3.66 -7.25
C GLY A 256 1.89 2.55 -7.11
N THR A 257 1.73 1.72 -6.07
CA THR A 257 2.62 0.61 -5.72
C THR A 257 2.81 -0.40 -6.86
N TRP A 258 1.83 -0.59 -7.75
CA TRP A 258 1.96 -1.52 -8.86
C TRP A 258 3.13 -1.16 -9.76
N VAL A 259 3.31 0.11 -10.12
CA VAL A 259 4.49 0.55 -10.90
C VAL A 259 5.79 0.21 -10.17
N PHE A 260 5.82 0.39 -8.85
CA PHE A 260 7.03 0.18 -8.06
C PHE A 260 7.37 -1.29 -7.82
N TYR A 261 6.41 -2.20 -7.70
CA TYR A 261 6.74 -3.61 -7.49
C TYR A 261 7.23 -4.35 -8.75
N HIS A 262 7.02 -3.78 -9.94
CA HIS A 262 7.64 -4.25 -11.19
C HIS A 262 9.09 -3.77 -11.34
N LEU A 263 9.56 -2.87 -10.48
CA LEU A 263 10.87 -2.24 -10.58
C LEU A 263 11.68 -2.44 -9.30
N LEU A 264 13.00 -2.28 -9.41
CA LEU A 264 13.89 -2.09 -8.26
C LEU A 264 14.06 -0.60 -8.01
N THR A 265 13.10 -0.03 -7.27
CA THR A 265 13.00 1.41 -7.03
C THR A 265 13.76 1.86 -5.80
N THR A 266 14.54 2.92 -5.95
CA THR A 266 15.09 3.72 -4.83
C THR A 266 14.36 5.07 -4.76
N PHE A 267 13.65 5.30 -3.66
CA PHE A 267 13.13 6.60 -3.26
C PHE A 267 14.26 7.40 -2.60
N ASP A 268 15.01 8.16 -3.40
CA ASP A 268 16.15 8.95 -2.95
C ASP A 268 15.66 10.34 -2.50
N TYR A 269 15.01 10.41 -1.35
CA TYR A 269 14.50 11.68 -0.80
C TYR A 269 15.63 12.68 -0.53
N ALA A 270 16.73 12.19 0.05
CA ALA A 270 17.90 13.02 0.34
C ALA A 270 18.54 13.58 -0.94
N GLY A 271 18.60 12.78 -2.01
CA GLY A 271 19.06 13.20 -3.35
C GLY A 271 17.98 13.76 -4.27
N ARG A 272 16.74 13.89 -3.77
CA ARG A 272 15.56 14.41 -4.47
C ARG A 272 15.31 13.77 -5.84
N SER A 273 15.22 12.44 -5.90
CA SER A 273 14.88 11.72 -7.14
C SER A 273 14.28 10.33 -6.90
N LEU A 274 13.58 9.79 -7.89
CA LEU A 274 13.40 8.33 -8.00
C LEU A 274 14.52 7.77 -8.85
N ILE A 275 15.10 6.65 -8.41
CA ILE A 275 15.99 5.82 -9.22
C ILE A 275 15.29 4.52 -9.51
N LEU A 276 15.12 4.20 -10.77
CA LEU A 276 14.35 3.07 -11.27
C LEU A 276 15.31 2.10 -11.94
N ARG A 277 15.14 0.81 -11.71
CA ARG A 277 15.98 -0.22 -12.33
C ARG A 277 15.11 -1.40 -12.70
N ARG A 278 15.40 -2.03 -13.84
CA ARG A 278 14.86 -3.35 -14.14
C ARG A 278 15.30 -4.33 -13.05
N PRO A 279 14.40 -5.17 -12.50
CA PRO A 279 14.72 -6.03 -11.35
C PRO A 279 15.51 -7.28 -11.75
N THR A 280 16.69 -7.13 -12.34
CA THR A 280 17.58 -8.27 -12.65
C THR A 280 18.37 -8.71 -11.41
N PRO A 281 18.82 -9.97 -11.31
CA PRO A 281 19.68 -10.43 -10.23
C PRO A 281 20.94 -9.57 -10.02
N GLU A 282 21.53 -9.07 -11.10
CA GLU A 282 22.70 -8.21 -11.09
C GLU A 282 22.35 -6.82 -10.52
N ALA A 283 21.23 -6.23 -10.96
CA ALA A 283 20.76 -4.94 -10.45
C ALA A 283 20.46 -5.01 -8.95
N ALA A 284 19.74 -6.05 -8.52
CA ALA A 284 19.45 -6.31 -7.11
C ALA A 284 20.73 -6.56 -6.30
N GLY A 285 21.69 -7.29 -6.85
CA GLY A 285 23.00 -7.51 -6.25
C GLY A 285 23.78 -6.21 -6.03
N ARG A 286 23.79 -5.33 -7.04
CA ARG A 286 24.43 -3.99 -6.94
C ARG A 286 23.74 -3.10 -5.91
N ALA A 287 22.40 -3.04 -5.91
CA ALA A 287 21.64 -2.24 -4.96
C ALA A 287 21.89 -2.69 -3.51
N ARG A 288 21.89 -4.02 -3.26
CA ARG A 288 22.22 -4.58 -1.95
C ARG A 288 23.65 -4.27 -1.53
N ALA A 289 24.62 -4.37 -2.44
CA ALA A 289 26.00 -4.02 -2.13
C ALA A 289 26.17 -2.53 -1.81
N ALA A 290 25.43 -1.65 -2.49
CA ALA A 290 25.40 -0.22 -2.18
C ALA A 290 24.77 0.06 -0.81
N ALA A 291 23.64 -0.59 -0.50
CA ALA A 291 22.99 -0.51 0.81
C ALA A 291 23.93 -0.95 1.94
N ALA A 292 24.60 -2.10 1.78
CA ALA A 292 25.56 -2.60 2.76
C ALA A 292 26.74 -1.63 2.98
N ARG A 293 27.30 -1.04 1.91
CA ARG A 293 28.34 -0.01 2.02
C ARG A 293 27.86 1.24 2.76
N ALA A 294 26.57 1.57 2.65
CA ALA A 294 25.94 2.66 3.35
C ALA A 294 25.48 2.29 4.78
N GLY A 295 25.81 1.07 5.26
CA GLY A 295 25.42 0.58 6.59
C GLY A 295 23.94 0.22 6.73
N ALA A 296 23.22 0.06 5.61
CA ALA A 296 21.81 -0.32 5.61
C ALA A 296 21.65 -1.85 5.58
N GLU A 297 21.22 -2.40 6.71
CA GLU A 297 20.82 -3.80 6.83
C GLU A 297 19.46 -4.05 6.16
N PRO A 298 19.21 -5.26 5.59
CA PRO A 298 17.92 -5.60 5.02
C PRO A 298 16.84 -5.65 6.12
N LEU A 299 15.78 -4.88 5.92
CA LEU A 299 14.55 -5.00 6.68
C LEU A 299 13.55 -5.86 5.90
N PRO A 300 12.72 -6.68 6.59
CA PRO A 300 11.65 -7.38 5.91
C PRO A 300 10.67 -6.38 5.30
N LEU A 301 10.24 -6.65 4.07
CA LEU A 301 9.14 -5.98 3.42
C LEU A 301 7.95 -6.94 3.41
N TRP A 302 6.78 -6.45 3.76
CA TRP A 302 5.53 -7.17 3.58
C TRP A 302 4.55 -6.33 2.78
N LEU A 303 3.84 -6.97 1.86
CA LEU A 303 2.85 -6.35 1.01
C LEU A 303 1.47 -6.93 1.34
N ALA A 304 0.70 -6.18 2.13
CA ALA A 304 -0.66 -6.55 2.52
C ALA A 304 -1.66 -5.91 1.57
N ARG A 305 -2.64 -6.69 1.11
CA ARG A 305 -3.38 -6.37 -0.12
C ARG A 305 -2.40 -6.08 -1.27
N ASP A 306 -2.85 -5.56 -2.38
CA ASP A 306 -2.04 -5.31 -3.56
C ASP A 306 -1.10 -4.07 -3.48
N HIS A 307 -1.07 -3.34 -2.35
CA HIS A 307 -0.29 -2.09 -2.26
C HIS A 307 0.23 -1.66 -0.88
N TYR A 308 -0.30 -2.14 0.25
CA TYR A 308 0.14 -1.63 1.56
C TYR A 308 1.48 -2.20 1.99
N LEU A 309 2.49 -1.34 1.96
CA LEU A 309 3.84 -1.68 2.38
C LEU A 309 3.97 -1.64 3.89
N HIS A 310 4.55 -2.69 4.43
CA HIS A 310 4.86 -2.83 5.83
C HIS A 310 6.30 -3.27 6.02
N SER A 311 6.90 -2.85 7.12
CA SER A 311 8.22 -3.30 7.53
C SER A 311 8.32 -3.32 9.05
N ARG A 312 9.52 -3.57 9.57
CA ARG A 312 9.78 -3.67 10.99
C ARG A 312 10.37 -2.37 11.53
N GLY A 313 9.60 -1.67 12.36
CA GLY A 313 9.98 -0.40 12.98
C GLY A 313 9.69 -0.38 14.48
N SER A 314 9.90 0.77 15.11
CA SER A 314 9.55 1.00 16.52
C SER A 314 9.12 2.44 16.74
N ILE A 315 8.26 2.65 17.74
CA ILE A 315 7.77 3.96 18.14
C ILE A 315 7.83 4.06 19.66
N ALA A 316 8.36 5.17 20.18
CA ALA A 316 8.44 5.48 21.60
C ALA A 316 8.98 4.32 22.47
N GLY A 317 9.98 3.58 21.98
CA GLY A 317 10.58 2.45 22.70
C GLY A 317 9.72 1.18 22.76
N SER A 318 8.71 1.03 21.89
CA SER A 318 7.84 -0.16 21.82
C SER A 318 8.57 -1.48 21.51
N GLY A 319 9.85 -1.42 21.14
CA GLY A 319 10.58 -2.49 20.51
C GLY A 319 10.11 -2.72 19.06
N PRO A 320 10.66 -3.72 18.36
CA PRO A 320 10.29 -4.00 16.98
C PRO A 320 8.81 -4.40 16.85
N ARG A 321 8.08 -3.74 15.96
CA ARG A 321 6.69 -4.01 15.57
C ARG A 321 6.54 -3.90 14.05
N VAL A 322 5.50 -4.50 13.51
CA VAL A 322 5.10 -4.23 12.12
C VAL A 322 4.57 -2.80 12.06
N VAL A 323 5.06 -1.99 11.13
CA VAL A 323 4.62 -0.61 10.89
C VAL A 323 4.32 -0.45 9.41
N GLY A 324 3.36 0.42 9.08
CA GLY A 324 3.17 0.84 7.69
C GLY A 324 4.32 1.74 7.24
N VAL A 325 4.76 1.62 5.99
CA VAL A 325 5.81 2.46 5.40
C VAL A 325 5.30 3.06 4.10
N ASN A 326 5.01 4.36 4.09
CA ASN A 326 4.39 5.02 2.94
C ASN A 326 5.34 6.04 2.32
N PHE A 327 5.66 5.85 1.04
CA PHE A 327 6.45 6.78 0.27
C PHE A 327 5.53 7.64 -0.60
N GLY A 328 5.74 8.95 -0.51
CA GLY A 328 4.99 10.00 -1.19
C GLY A 328 3.68 10.33 -0.50
N GLY A 329 2.67 10.70 -1.27
CA GLY A 329 1.41 11.24 -0.78
C GLY A 329 1.55 12.65 -0.17
N THR A 330 0.47 13.13 0.42
CA THR A 330 0.37 14.46 1.03
C THR A 330 0.45 14.36 2.55
N GLY A 331 1.24 15.23 3.17
CA GLY A 331 1.25 15.35 4.64
C GLY A 331 2.57 15.87 5.18
N GLU A 332 2.50 16.43 6.38
CA GLU A 332 3.64 17.06 7.06
C GLU A 332 4.16 16.24 8.25
N GLN A 333 3.37 15.27 8.73
CA GLN A 333 3.70 14.38 9.84
C GLN A 333 4.68 13.28 9.42
N ALA A 334 5.60 12.93 10.32
CA ALA A 334 6.55 11.84 10.11
C ALA A 334 5.91 10.46 10.32
N ALA A 335 4.91 10.38 11.20
CA ALA A 335 4.15 9.15 11.45
C ALA A 335 2.72 9.47 11.92
N VAL A 336 1.83 8.51 11.71
CA VAL A 336 0.52 8.45 12.37
C VAL A 336 0.53 7.26 13.33
N VAL A 337 0.14 7.49 14.58
CA VAL A 337 0.01 6.49 15.65
C VAL A 337 -1.45 6.07 15.76
N PHE A 338 -1.75 4.78 15.83
CA PHE A 338 -3.13 4.28 15.77
C PHE A 338 -3.61 3.74 17.12
N GLY A 339 -4.92 3.86 17.34
CA GLY A 339 -5.63 3.33 18.50
C GLY A 339 -5.07 3.86 19.82
N GLU A 340 -5.06 2.99 20.83
CA GLU A 340 -4.54 3.30 22.18
C GLU A 340 -3.00 3.31 22.24
N THR A 341 -2.29 3.15 21.11
CA THR A 341 -0.81 3.05 21.11
C THR A 341 -0.16 4.26 21.75
N ALA A 342 -0.64 5.47 21.45
CA ALA A 342 -0.09 6.70 22.02
C ALA A 342 -0.24 6.75 23.54
N GLU A 343 -1.40 6.36 24.06
CA GLU A 343 -1.68 6.31 25.50
C GLU A 343 -0.83 5.23 26.20
N ARG A 344 -0.82 4.01 25.65
CA ARG A 344 -0.06 2.87 26.20
C ARG A 344 1.44 3.14 26.28
N LEU A 345 1.98 3.83 25.28
CA LEU A 345 3.40 4.21 25.23
C LEU A 345 3.68 5.57 25.88
N ARG A 346 2.67 6.23 26.46
CA ARG A 346 2.78 7.54 27.11
C ARG A 346 3.43 8.58 26.20
N ILE A 347 3.03 8.60 24.93
CA ILE A 347 3.45 9.58 23.94
C ILE A 347 2.81 10.91 24.30
N ARG A 348 3.60 12.00 24.28
CA ARG A 348 3.09 13.36 24.48
C ARG A 348 2.14 13.71 23.33
N THR A 349 0.88 13.94 23.65
CA THR A 349 -0.19 14.29 22.69
C THR A 349 -0.84 15.60 23.08
N ASP A 350 -1.05 16.49 22.11
CA ASP A 350 -1.76 17.75 22.26
C ASP A 350 -3.25 17.53 21.92
N HIS A 351 -4.05 17.25 22.95
CA HIS A 351 -5.49 17.01 22.79
C HIS A 351 -6.30 18.31 22.59
N ASP A 352 -5.70 19.47 22.86
CA ASP A 352 -6.35 20.78 22.74
C ASP A 352 -6.35 21.28 21.28
N ARG A 353 -5.64 20.59 20.38
CA ARG A 353 -5.52 20.93 18.95
C ARG A 353 -5.94 19.78 18.04
N PRO A 354 -7.24 19.44 17.97
CA PRO A 354 -7.72 18.48 17.00
C PRO A 354 -7.47 18.99 15.57
N LEU A 355 -6.95 18.12 14.71
CA LEU A 355 -6.74 18.37 13.29
C LEU A 355 -7.71 17.53 12.49
N GLY A 356 -8.47 18.18 11.60
CA GLY A 356 -9.24 17.50 10.57
C GLY A 356 -8.32 17.00 9.46
N THR A 357 -8.45 15.73 9.10
CA THR A 357 -7.71 15.11 7.99
C THR A 357 -8.59 14.08 7.28
N PHE A 358 -8.06 13.45 6.23
CA PHE A 358 -8.67 12.34 5.54
C PHE A 358 -7.84 11.08 5.72
N ALA A 359 -8.49 9.97 6.10
CA ALA A 359 -7.88 8.66 6.18
C ALA A 359 -8.74 7.66 5.42
N GLN A 360 -8.17 6.98 4.43
CA GLN A 360 -8.89 5.99 3.59
C GLN A 360 -10.20 6.58 3.01
N SER A 361 -10.13 7.83 2.50
CA SER A 361 -11.27 8.56 1.91
C SER A 361 -12.41 8.91 2.89
N HIS A 362 -12.18 8.87 4.20
CA HIS A 362 -13.14 9.30 5.22
C HIS A 362 -12.56 10.42 6.10
N PRO A 363 -13.39 11.37 6.56
CA PRO A 363 -12.99 12.32 7.59
C PRO A 363 -12.44 11.63 8.82
N ALA A 364 -11.30 12.13 9.28
CA ALA A 364 -10.67 11.70 10.52
C ALA A 364 -10.28 12.91 11.35
N VAL A 365 -10.37 12.74 12.67
CA VAL A 365 -9.81 13.69 13.62
C VAL A 365 -8.57 13.05 14.23
N VAL A 366 -7.45 13.75 14.11
CA VAL A 366 -6.16 13.36 14.66
C VAL A 366 -5.63 14.44 15.59
N TYR A 367 -4.69 14.08 16.45
CA TYR A 367 -4.09 15.00 17.42
C TYR A 367 -2.57 15.04 17.22
N PRO A 368 -1.93 16.22 17.21
CA PRO A 368 -0.48 16.32 17.23
C PRO A 368 0.11 15.50 18.37
N CYS A 369 1.15 14.72 18.09
CA CYS A 369 1.88 13.99 19.10
C CYS A 369 3.38 13.95 18.80
N TYR A 370 4.19 13.72 19.84
CA TYR A 370 5.64 13.82 19.79
C TYR A 370 6.26 12.60 20.48
N PRO A 371 6.42 11.47 19.78
CA PRO A 371 7.13 10.33 20.33
C PRO A 371 8.58 10.69 20.62
N LYS A 372 9.14 10.17 21.72
CA LYS A 372 10.57 10.35 22.05
C LYS A 372 11.47 9.94 20.88
N GLU A 373 11.07 8.89 20.17
CA GLU A 373 11.77 8.40 18.99
C GLU A 373 10.83 7.56 18.09
N ILE A 374 11.02 7.65 16.79
CA ILE A 374 10.56 6.66 15.80
C ILE A 374 11.76 6.10 15.05
N ARG A 375 11.72 4.81 14.70
CA ARG A 375 12.84 4.13 14.03
C ARG A 375 12.35 3.12 13.00
N LEU A 376 13.07 3.05 11.89
CA LEU A 376 12.97 2.02 10.85
C LEU A 376 14.39 1.58 10.48
N GLY A 377 14.82 0.40 10.92
CA GLY A 377 16.21 -0.04 10.78
C GLY A 377 17.20 0.93 11.41
N GLY A 378 18.21 1.36 10.64
CA GLY A 378 19.20 2.36 11.08
C GLY A 378 18.68 3.80 11.10
N ALA A 379 17.53 4.09 10.46
CA ALA A 379 16.94 5.42 10.42
C ALA A 379 16.15 5.72 11.69
N ALA A 380 16.40 6.87 12.31
CA ALA A 380 15.68 7.32 13.49
C ALA A 380 15.39 8.82 13.45
N ALA A 381 14.31 9.23 14.10
CA ALA A 381 13.96 10.62 14.35
C ALA A 381 13.47 10.76 15.78
N ARG A 382 13.84 11.86 16.45
CA ARG A 382 13.53 12.13 17.87
C ARG A 382 12.64 13.36 17.98
N GLU A 383 11.64 13.27 18.86
CA GLU A 383 10.69 14.35 19.16
C GLU A 383 10.08 15.00 17.90
N ILE A 384 9.97 14.20 16.83
CA ILE A 384 9.49 14.66 15.53
C ILE A 384 7.97 14.78 15.54
N TYR A 385 7.45 15.73 14.77
CA TYR A 385 6.01 15.93 14.61
C TYR A 385 5.34 14.70 14.01
N CYS A 386 4.42 14.12 14.77
CA CYS A 386 3.55 13.02 14.40
C CYS A 386 2.11 13.40 14.70
N THR A 387 1.17 12.55 14.31
CA THR A 387 -0.21 12.63 14.79
C THR A 387 -0.65 11.29 15.38
N THR A 388 -1.65 11.32 16.25
CA THR A 388 -2.33 10.12 16.75
C THR A 388 -3.78 10.11 16.30
N HIS A 389 -4.26 8.95 15.85
CA HIS A 389 -5.63 8.69 15.48
C HIS A 389 -6.23 7.65 16.43
N PRO A 390 -6.77 8.08 17.60
CA PRO A 390 -7.23 7.16 18.64
C PRO A 390 -8.41 6.29 18.20
N ASN A 391 -9.25 6.82 17.30
CA ASN A 391 -10.44 6.11 16.82
C ASN A 391 -10.16 5.09 15.71
N LYS A 392 -8.91 5.01 15.20
CA LYS A 392 -8.54 4.01 14.19
C LYS A 392 -7.92 2.80 14.89
N PRO A 393 -8.54 1.60 14.81
CA PRO A 393 -7.98 0.39 15.39
C PRO A 393 -6.58 0.10 14.84
N ILE A 394 -5.71 -0.46 15.68
CA ILE A 394 -4.39 -0.94 15.23
C ILE A 394 -4.51 -2.14 14.29
N ASN A 395 -5.61 -2.90 14.40
CA ASN A 395 -5.90 -4.05 13.57
C ASN A 395 -7.24 -3.84 12.89
N VAL A 396 -7.20 -3.72 11.58
CA VAL A 396 -8.39 -3.61 10.74
C VAL A 396 -8.49 -4.92 9.95
N PRO A 397 -9.55 -5.72 10.15
CA PRO A 397 -9.72 -7.00 9.46
C PRO A 397 -10.06 -6.81 7.97
N TRP A 398 -10.00 -7.91 7.21
CA TRP A 398 -10.59 -7.98 5.87
C TRP A 398 -12.09 -7.62 5.92
N PRO A 399 -12.65 -6.92 4.92
CA PRO A 399 -12.04 -6.49 3.66
C PRO A 399 -11.26 -5.17 3.72
N TYR A 400 -11.24 -4.49 4.87
CA TYR A 400 -10.80 -3.10 4.95
C TYR A 400 -9.32 -2.92 5.29
N GLY A 401 -8.69 -3.95 5.85
CA GLY A 401 -7.32 -3.83 6.33
C GLY A 401 -6.54 -5.14 6.31
N PRO A 402 -5.31 -5.08 6.85
CA PRO A 402 -4.36 -6.18 6.74
C PRO A 402 -4.64 -7.36 7.68
N GLY A 403 -5.52 -7.23 8.68
CA GLY A 403 -5.83 -8.28 9.65
C GLY A 403 -4.78 -8.51 10.75
N PHE A 404 -3.71 -7.73 10.78
CA PHE A 404 -2.68 -7.75 11.83
C PHE A 404 -2.43 -6.37 12.44
N ASP A 405 -1.75 -6.35 13.59
CA ASP A 405 -1.54 -5.15 14.38
C ASP A 405 -0.50 -4.24 13.72
N VAL A 406 -0.94 -3.03 13.35
CA VAL A 406 -0.14 -1.94 12.82
C VAL A 406 -0.29 -0.74 13.77
N PRO A 407 0.54 -0.61 14.82
CA PRO A 407 0.44 0.48 15.80
C PRO A 407 0.81 1.86 15.25
N ALA A 408 1.56 1.92 14.13
CA ALA A 408 1.94 3.18 13.49
C ALA A 408 2.22 2.99 12.00
N ALA A 409 2.09 4.07 11.23
CA ALA A 409 2.52 4.17 9.84
C ALA A 409 3.42 5.39 9.64
N PHE A 410 4.49 5.23 8.86
CA PHE A 410 5.52 6.25 8.64
C PHE A 410 5.31 6.87 7.25
N PHE A 411 5.59 8.18 7.13
CA PHE A 411 5.27 8.99 5.95
C PHE A 411 6.48 9.82 5.49
N GLN A 412 6.32 10.48 4.34
CA GLN A 412 7.39 11.20 3.63
C GLN A 412 8.29 12.09 4.51
N SER A 413 7.75 12.78 5.51
CA SER A 413 8.54 13.66 6.39
C SER A 413 9.62 12.91 7.18
N PHE A 414 9.39 11.64 7.53
CA PHE A 414 10.41 10.79 8.16
C PHE A 414 11.54 10.43 7.19
N PHE A 415 11.21 10.26 5.90
CA PHE A 415 12.13 9.74 4.89
C PHE A 415 13.04 10.79 4.26
N LYS A 416 12.76 12.10 4.44
CA LYS A 416 13.53 13.21 3.84
C LYS A 416 15.06 13.10 3.94
N PRO A 417 15.66 12.67 5.08
CA PRO A 417 17.12 12.54 5.21
C PRO A 417 17.72 11.27 4.58
N TYR A 418 16.93 10.40 3.96
CA TYR A 418 17.32 9.05 3.60
C TYR A 418 17.12 8.76 2.11
N ASN A 419 17.73 7.67 1.66
CA ASN A 419 17.33 6.95 0.45
C ASN A 419 16.81 5.56 0.85
N ILE A 420 15.75 5.11 0.16
CA ILE A 420 15.07 3.85 0.48
C ILE A 420 14.95 3.01 -0.78
N THR A 421 15.51 1.81 -0.78
CA THR A 421 15.37 0.85 -1.89
C THR A 421 14.39 -0.25 -1.53
N LEU A 422 13.40 -0.50 -2.40
CA LEU A 422 12.45 -1.60 -2.28
C LEU A 422 12.82 -2.71 -3.27
N ASP A 423 13.09 -3.90 -2.75
CA ASP A 423 13.32 -5.12 -3.52
C ASP A 423 12.13 -6.06 -3.29
N PHE A 424 11.14 -6.00 -4.19
CA PHE A 424 9.93 -6.84 -4.13
C PHE A 424 10.18 -8.29 -4.54
N THR A 425 11.31 -8.59 -5.19
CA THR A 425 11.69 -9.96 -5.55
C THR A 425 12.17 -10.72 -4.32
N ARG A 426 12.93 -10.07 -3.44
CA ARG A 426 13.40 -10.66 -2.18
C ARG A 426 12.61 -10.22 -0.96
N MET A 427 11.65 -9.33 -1.15
CA MET A 427 10.85 -8.71 -0.09
C MET A 427 11.73 -8.08 1.00
N ASN A 428 12.64 -7.21 0.57
CA ASN A 428 13.50 -6.43 1.46
C ASN A 428 13.34 -4.92 1.22
N LEU A 429 13.46 -4.18 2.31
CA LEU A 429 13.58 -2.73 2.33
C LEU A 429 14.96 -2.36 2.87
N TYR A 430 15.67 -1.50 2.17
CA TYR A 430 16.96 -0.94 2.60
C TYR A 430 16.80 0.56 2.81
N ILE A 431 17.20 1.06 3.97
CA ILE A 431 17.15 2.50 4.29
C ILE A 431 18.53 2.98 4.72
N ALA A 432 19.08 3.95 3.99
CA ALA A 432 20.40 4.52 4.22
C ALA A 432 20.31 6.05 4.36
N SER A 433 21.17 6.64 5.19
CA SER A 433 21.25 8.09 5.34
C SER A 433 21.93 8.76 4.15
N GLY A 434 21.46 9.95 3.80
CA GLY A 434 22.00 10.74 2.70
C GLY A 434 21.54 10.25 1.33
N LYS A 435 22.06 10.90 0.29
CA LYS A 435 21.70 10.60 -1.11
C LYS A 435 22.17 9.21 -1.52
N ALA A 436 21.42 8.55 -2.40
CA ALA A 436 21.88 7.31 -3.02
C ALA A 436 23.13 7.58 -3.88
N THR A 437 24.12 6.68 -3.77
CA THR A 437 25.40 6.72 -4.51
C THR A 437 25.32 6.02 -5.85
#